data_AF-A0A0W0X2X0-F1
#
_entry.id   AF-A0A0W0X2X0-F1
#
_cell.length_a   1.000
_cell.length_b   1.000
_cell.length_c   1.000
_cell.angle_alpha   90.00
_cell.angle_beta   90.00
_cell.angle_gamma   90.00
#
_symmetry.space_group_name_H-M   'P 1'
#
loop_
_entity.id
_entity.type
_entity.pdbx_description
1 polymer ?
#
loop_
_entity_poly.entity_id
_entity_poly.type
_entity_poly.pdbx_seq_one_letter_code
_entity_poly.pdbx_strand_id
1 'polypeptide(L)'
;MKAIKTALTVIFLCSANLASALTTWTCTAVDTKNNVYSGSGIDRDAAETSAIMACSRGFEYARNCAVQNCTEQQQNPQPQNH
;
A
#
# COMPACT_ATOMS: atom_id res chain seq x y z
N MET A 1 42.61 17.75 25.28
CA MET A 1 41.41 18.15 24.51
C MET A 1 40.57 16.91 24.22
N LYS A 2 39.62 16.60 25.12
CA LYS A 2 38.84 15.35 25.18
C LYS A 2 37.38 15.51 24.68
N ALA A 3 37.04 16.67 24.11
CA ALA A 3 35.67 17.07 23.83
C ALA A 3 35.13 16.64 22.44
N ILE A 4 35.97 16.10 21.56
CA ILE A 4 35.57 15.80 20.17
C ILE A 4 34.90 14.42 20.04
N LYS A 5 35.09 13.52 21.02
CA LYS A 5 34.54 12.16 20.95
C LYS A 5 33.07 12.03 21.41
N THR A 6 32.49 13.06 22.01
CA THR A 6 31.13 13.01 22.58
C THR A 6 30.07 13.70 21.73
N ALA A 7 30.40 14.18 20.53
CA ALA A 7 29.42 14.78 19.62
C ALA A 7 28.79 13.78 18.63
N LEU A 8 29.37 12.59 18.47
CA LEU A 8 28.97 11.65 17.42
C LEU A 8 27.82 10.71 17.80
N THR A 9 27.31 10.78 19.03
CA THR A 9 26.35 9.80 19.57
C THR A 9 24.92 10.33 19.68
N VAL A 10 24.68 11.63 19.41
CA VAL A 10 23.35 12.25 19.59
C VAL A 10 22.57 12.39 18.28
N ILE A 11 23.25 12.33 17.13
CA ILE A 11 22.60 12.49 15.80
C ILE A 11 21.89 11.20 15.34
N PHE A 12 22.21 10.05 15.95
CA PHE A 12 21.67 8.75 15.54
C PHE A 12 20.38 8.32 16.26
N LEU A 13 19.76 9.21 17.04
CA LEU A 13 18.51 8.90 17.76
C LEU A 13 17.23 9.52 17.13
N CYS A 14 17.35 10.32 16.08
CA CYS A 14 16.17 10.90 15.39
C CYS A 14 15.64 10.08 14.21
N SER A 15 16.27 8.96 13.85
CA SER A 15 15.84 8.12 12.72
C SER A 15 14.90 6.98 13.10
N ALA A 16 14.60 6.81 14.38
CA ALA A 16 13.64 5.80 14.82
C ALA A 16 12.25 6.42 14.98
N ASN A 17 11.28 5.87 14.25
CA ASN A 17 9.83 6.04 14.42
C ASN A 17 9.11 7.08 13.56
N LEU A 18 9.40 7.13 12.26
CA LEU A 18 8.30 7.24 11.29
C LEU A 18 8.05 5.85 10.69
N ALA A 19 7.57 4.93 11.52
CA ALA A 19 6.73 3.86 11.03
C ALA A 19 5.37 4.50 10.68
N SER A 20 5.35 5.27 9.59
CA SER A 20 4.10 5.72 9.00
C SER A 20 3.31 4.45 8.72
N ALA A 21 2.18 4.26 9.40
CA ALA A 21 1.26 3.20 9.06
C ALA A 21 0.92 3.37 7.57
N LEU A 22 1.52 2.53 6.73
CA LEU A 22 1.26 2.52 5.30
C LEU A 22 -0.15 1.97 5.13
N THR A 23 -1.11 2.89 5.08
CA THR A 23 -2.48 2.61 4.67
C THR A 23 -2.43 2.11 3.24
N THR A 24 -2.75 0.83 3.05
CA THR A 24 -2.80 0.22 1.74
C THR A 24 -4.25 -0.07 1.41
N TRP A 25 -4.74 0.46 0.31
CA TRP A 25 -6.06 0.14 -0.18
C TRP A 25 -6.02 -1.14 -1.02
N THR A 26 -7.04 -1.97 -0.87
CA THR A 26 -7.24 -3.15 -1.71
C THR A 26 -8.64 -3.08 -2.31
N CYS A 27 -8.72 -3.12 -3.63
CA CYS A 27 -9.97 -3.10 -4.37
C CYS A 27 -10.13 -4.39 -5.19
N THR A 28 -11.37 -4.83 -5.35
CA THR A 28 -11.74 -5.94 -6.23
C THR A 28 -12.57 -5.44 -7.39
N ALA A 29 -12.16 -5.82 -8.59
CA ALA A 29 -12.91 -5.63 -9.83
C ALA A 29 -13.47 -6.98 -10.30
N VAL A 30 -14.65 -6.94 -10.88
CA VAL A 30 -15.32 -8.13 -11.43
C VAL A 30 -15.61 -7.90 -12.90
N ASP A 31 -15.33 -8.92 -13.71
CA ASP A 31 -15.65 -8.88 -15.14
C ASP A 31 -17.10 -9.32 -15.43
N THR A 32 -17.54 -9.12 -16.68
CA THR A 32 -18.85 -9.61 -17.16
C THR A 32 -19.07 -11.13 -17.07
N LYS A 33 -18.00 -11.91 -16.82
CA LYS A 33 -18.03 -13.37 -16.64
C LYS A 33 -17.95 -13.77 -15.16
N ASN A 34 -18.07 -12.81 -14.24
CA ASN A 34 -17.92 -12.97 -12.81
C ASN A 34 -16.52 -13.41 -12.33
N ASN A 35 -15.46 -13.20 -13.14
CA ASN A 35 -14.10 -13.37 -12.67
C ASN A 35 -13.70 -12.21 -11.77
N VAL A 36 -13.05 -12.50 -10.65
CA VAL A 36 -12.64 -11.51 -9.65
C VAL A 36 -11.16 -11.22 -9.75
N TYR A 37 -10.81 -9.94 -9.78
CA TYR A 37 -9.45 -9.43 -9.85
C TYR A 37 -9.22 -8.48 -8.69
N SER A 38 -8.06 -8.58 -8.03
CA SER A 38 -7.67 -7.68 -6.96
C SER A 38 -6.57 -6.72 -7.42
N GLY A 39 -6.62 -5.49 -6.90
CA GLY A 39 -5.59 -4.48 -7.04
C GLY A 39 -5.32 -3.84 -5.68
N SER A 40 -4.09 -3.37 -5.50
CA SER A 40 -3.68 -2.68 -4.28
C SER A 40 -2.95 -1.38 -4.62
N GLY A 41 -3.00 -0.43 -3.69
CA GLY A 41 -2.41 0.89 -3.87
C GLY A 41 -2.26 1.63 -2.55
N ILE A 42 -1.47 2.70 -2.55
CA ILE A 42 -1.28 3.59 -1.39
C ILE A 42 -2.55 4.39 -1.05
N ASP A 43 -3.43 4.55 -2.04
CA ASP A 43 -4.71 5.21 -1.94
C ASP A 43 -5.76 4.41 -2.73
N ARG A 44 -7.03 4.77 -2.53
CA ARG A 44 -8.17 4.09 -3.15
C ARG A 44 -8.10 4.12 -4.67
N ASP A 45 -7.77 5.25 -5.27
CA ASP A 45 -7.73 5.42 -6.73
C ASP A 45 -6.64 4.56 -7.38
N ALA A 46 -5.48 4.47 -6.74
CA ALA A 46 -4.38 3.59 -7.14
C ALA A 46 -4.79 2.12 -7.08
N ALA A 47 -5.50 1.71 -6.01
CA ALA A 47 -6.01 0.34 -5.87
C ALA A 47 -7.11 0.02 -6.90
N GLU A 48 -8.03 0.94 -7.14
CA GLU A 48 -9.08 0.82 -8.17
C GLU A 48 -8.47 0.70 -9.57
N THR A 49 -7.54 1.59 -9.90
CA THR A 49 -6.82 1.58 -11.19
C THR A 49 -6.07 0.26 -11.38
N SER A 50 -5.37 -0.21 -10.35
CA SER A 50 -4.67 -1.49 -10.40
C SER A 50 -5.64 -2.67 -10.59
N ALA A 51 -6.80 -2.66 -9.93
CA ALA A 51 -7.80 -3.72 -10.05
C ALA A 51 -8.44 -3.73 -11.44
N ILE A 52 -8.78 -2.55 -11.98
CA ILE A 52 -9.30 -2.40 -13.34
C ILE A 52 -8.27 -2.83 -14.38
N MET A 53 -7.00 -2.41 -14.24
CA MET A 53 -5.92 -2.83 -15.14
C MET A 53 -5.68 -4.34 -15.13
N ALA A 54 -5.81 -4.98 -13.96
CA ALA A 54 -5.72 -6.43 -13.84
C ALA A 54 -6.89 -7.12 -14.55
N CYS A 55 -8.10 -6.60 -14.37
CA CYS A 55 -9.31 -7.11 -14.99
C CYS A 55 -9.34 -6.89 -16.52
N SER A 56 -8.86 -5.73 -17.00
CA SER A 56 -8.83 -5.40 -18.42
C SER A 56 -7.63 -6.01 -19.15
N ARG A 57 -6.75 -6.76 -18.45
CA ARG A 57 -5.54 -7.32 -19.04
C ARG A 57 -5.92 -8.40 -20.05
N GLY A 58 -5.71 -8.10 -21.34
CA GLY A 58 -6.12 -8.97 -22.45
C GLY A 58 -7.45 -8.59 -23.10
N PHE A 59 -8.10 -7.53 -22.64
CA PHE A 59 -9.26 -6.92 -23.31
C PHE A 59 -8.87 -5.55 -23.86
N GLU A 60 -9.30 -5.25 -25.08
CA GLU A 60 -9.06 -3.95 -25.72
C GLU A 60 -9.77 -2.79 -25.00
N TYR A 61 -10.78 -3.10 -24.17
CA TYR A 61 -11.55 -2.12 -23.40
C TYR A 61 -11.77 -2.57 -21.96
N ALA A 62 -11.50 -1.68 -21.00
CA ALA A 62 -11.82 -1.85 -19.58
C ALA A 62 -13.33 -1.83 -19.27
N ARG A 63 -14.20 -1.61 -20.27
CA ARG A 63 -15.66 -1.51 -20.14
C ARG A 63 -16.35 -2.76 -19.58
N ASN A 64 -15.65 -3.89 -19.55
CA ASN A 64 -16.16 -5.14 -19.03
C ASN A 64 -15.84 -5.36 -17.54
N CYS A 65 -15.18 -4.39 -16.89
CA CYS A 65 -14.70 -4.50 -15.52
C CYS A 65 -15.38 -3.45 -14.63
N ALA A 66 -15.96 -3.90 -13.52
CA ALA A 66 -16.57 -3.03 -12.53
C ALA A 66 -15.94 -3.27 -11.15
N VAL A 67 -15.54 -2.20 -10.46
CA VAL A 67 -15.08 -2.29 -9.07
C VAL A 67 -16.27 -2.62 -8.18
N GLN A 68 -16.18 -3.69 -7.38
CA GLN A 68 -17.23 -4.10 -6.46
C GLN A 68 -16.99 -3.62 -5.04
N ASN A 69 -15.77 -3.80 -4.52
CA ASN A 69 -15.44 -3.45 -3.15
C ASN A 69 -14.03 -2.89 -3.06
N CYS A 70 -13.87 -1.92 -2.18
CA CYS A 70 -12.58 -1.37 -1.78
C CYS A 70 -12.52 -1.35 -0.26
N THR A 71 -11.42 -1.86 0.27
CA THR A 71 -11.16 -1.88 1.71
C THR A 71 -9.81 -1.26 1.98
N GLU A 72 -9.78 -0.37 2.96
CA GLU A 72 -8.54 0.14 3.51
C GLU A 72 -7.96 -0.92 4.45
N GLN A 73 -6.78 -1.41 4.11
CA GLN A 73 -5.96 -2.25 4.98
C GLN A 73 -4.97 -1.30 5.67
N GLN A 74 -5.26 -0.96 6.92
CA GLN A 74 -4.21 -0.43 7.78
C GLN A 74 -3.27 -1.57 8.10
N GLN A 75 -2.06 -1.52 7.53
CA GLN A 75 -0.99 -2.41 7.95
C GLN A 75 -0.58 -1.96 9.36
N ASN A 76 -1.31 -2.46 10.37
CA ASN A 76 -0.93 -2.33 11.75
C ASN A 76 0.48 -2.94 11.85
N PRO A 77 1.53 -2.16 12.16
CA PRO A 77 2.82 -2.76 12.40
C PRO A 77 2.61 -3.72 13.57
N GLN A 78 2.71 -5.03 13.30
CA GLN A 78 2.74 -6.00 14.38
C GLN A 78 3.73 -5.50 15.43
N PRO A 79 3.38 -5.49 16.72
CA PRO A 79 4.39 -5.25 17.74
C PRO A 79 5.46 -6.34 17.53
N GLN A 80 6.62 -5.92 17.04
CA GLN A 80 7.81 -6.75 17.06
C GLN A 80 8.14 -6.89 18.54
N ASN A 81 7.64 -7.97 19.15
CA ASN A 81 8.07 -8.42 20.45
C ASN A 81 9.57 -8.70 20.33
N HIS A 82 10.38 -7.77 20.84
CA HIS A 82 11.80 -7.90 21.08
C HIS A 82 12.06 -8.44 22.47
#